data_AF-A0A3D1RUL9-F1
#
_entry.id   AF-A0A3D1RUL9-F1
#
_cell.length_a   1.000
_cell.length_b   1.000
_cell.length_c   1.000
_cell.angle_alpha   90.00
_cell.angle_beta   90.00
_cell.angle_gamma   90.00
#
_symmetry.space_group_name_H-M   'P 1'
#
loop_
_entity.id
_entity.type
_entity.pdbx_description
1 polymer ?
#
loop_
_entity_poly.entity_id
_entity_poly.type
_entity_poly.pdbx_seq_one_letter_code
_entity_poly.pdbx_strand_id
1 'polypeptide(L)'
;MTAVEFRSAPFRAVTLLGMSGSGKTTLASKLPRERWFHYSGDYRIGTWYLGEPILDNIKKEAMKVPFLANLLRSDSIYICHNITINNLAPIASYLGMIGDPASGGLSVEEFKRRQRQHRDAEISAMYDVRTFINKAQETYGYPYFINDAGGSLCELEEPDVIRQLAEDTLIIYLKPSNGLLDQIIERSLQDPKPMYYQESFLDRVLPQYLREQELEVPWQIDPSDYFRWMFPRLVEHRLPLYESIARDYGVVVQADQIDAIQGEEDFMDLISDSLG
;
A
#
# COMPACT_ATOMS: atom_id res chain seq x y z
N MET A 1 -10.21 24.28 -4.21
CA MET A 1 -10.80 24.26 -2.87
C MET A 1 -9.95 25.14 -1.97
N THR A 2 -10.53 26.13 -1.28
CA THR A 2 -9.85 26.99 -0.31
C THR A 2 -9.92 26.40 1.11
N ALA A 3 -9.12 26.90 2.05
CA ALA A 3 -9.20 26.49 3.46
C ALA A 3 -10.60 26.68 4.07
N VAL A 4 -11.28 27.78 3.72
CA VAL A 4 -12.65 28.08 4.19
C VAL A 4 -13.66 27.11 3.59
N GLU A 5 -13.55 26.80 2.30
CA GLU A 5 -14.41 25.80 1.65
C GLU A 5 -14.23 24.42 2.28
N PHE A 6 -12.98 24.02 2.56
CA PHE A 6 -12.71 22.73 3.21
C PHE A 6 -13.31 22.68 4.63
N ARG A 7 -13.12 23.71 5.46
CA ARG A 7 -13.66 23.77 6.83
C ARG A 7 -15.18 23.88 6.89
N SER A 8 -15.81 24.50 5.90
CA SER A 8 -17.27 24.67 5.86
C SER A 8 -18.00 23.50 5.19
N ALA A 9 -17.28 22.60 4.51
CA ALA A 9 -17.89 21.44 3.88
C ALA A 9 -18.59 20.53 4.91
N PRO A 10 -19.87 20.16 4.67
CA PRO A 10 -20.64 19.31 5.59
C PRO A 10 -20.18 17.85 5.58
N PHE A 11 -19.54 17.41 4.49
CA PHE A 11 -18.89 16.13 4.36
C PHE A 11 -17.47 16.35 3.82
N ARG A 12 -16.48 15.65 4.38
CA ARG A 12 -15.08 15.77 3.95
C ARG A 12 -14.50 14.40 3.69
N ALA A 13 -13.91 14.23 2.53
CA ALA A 13 -13.16 13.03 2.18
C ALA A 13 -11.73 13.41 1.82
N VAL A 14 -10.77 12.67 2.37
CA VAL A 14 -9.34 12.87 2.10
C VAL A 14 -8.70 11.55 1.69
N THR A 15 -7.74 11.62 0.78
CA THR A 15 -6.87 10.49 0.42
C THR A 15 -5.46 10.79 0.88
N LEU A 16 -4.90 9.93 1.73
CA LEU A 16 -3.51 10.01 2.15
C LEU A 16 -2.61 9.31 1.12
N LEU A 17 -1.69 10.07 0.54
CA LEU A 17 -0.69 9.60 -0.41
C LEU A 17 0.71 9.71 0.22
N GLY A 18 1.57 8.73 -0.03
CA GLY A 18 2.97 8.79 0.40
C GLY A 18 3.60 7.41 0.51
N MET A 19 4.92 7.39 0.72
CA MET A 19 5.70 6.15 0.82
C MET A 19 5.20 5.25 1.96
N SER A 20 5.39 3.94 1.84
CA SER A 20 5.23 3.05 3.00
C SER A 20 6.14 3.53 4.14
N GLY A 21 5.60 3.65 5.35
CA GLY A 21 6.32 4.24 6.49
C GLY A 21 6.22 5.76 6.63
N SER A 22 5.56 6.49 5.71
CA SER A 22 5.38 7.95 5.81
C SER A 22 4.34 8.41 6.84
N GLY A 23 3.80 7.50 7.66
CA GLY A 23 2.86 7.83 8.74
C GLY A 23 1.37 7.88 8.36
N LYS A 24 0.97 7.43 7.15
CA LYS A 24 -0.44 7.47 6.69
C LYS A 24 -1.40 6.75 7.66
N THR A 25 -1.15 5.47 7.92
CA THR A 25 -1.98 4.66 8.84
C THR A 25 -1.94 5.20 10.27
N THR A 26 -0.79 5.76 10.71
CA THR A 26 -0.66 6.42 12.00
C THR A 26 -1.57 7.63 12.10
N LEU A 27 -1.56 8.49 11.07
CA LEU A 27 -2.43 9.66 10.99
C LEU A 27 -3.90 9.25 10.98
N ALA A 28 -4.29 8.31 10.12
CA ALA A 28 -5.67 7.83 10.06
C ALA A 28 -6.14 7.23 11.39
N SER A 29 -5.24 6.60 12.15
CA SER A 29 -5.54 6.02 13.47
C SER A 29 -5.65 7.06 14.60
N LYS A 30 -5.10 8.27 14.43
CA LYS A 30 -5.22 9.38 15.38
C LYS A 30 -6.56 10.10 15.29
N LEU A 31 -7.29 9.95 14.18
CA LEU A 31 -8.58 10.59 13.98
C LEU A 31 -9.70 9.87 14.75
N PRO A 32 -10.71 10.60 15.27
CA PRO A 32 -11.82 10.00 16.03
C PRO A 32 -12.62 9.01 15.19
N ARG A 33 -12.64 7.73 15.59
CA ARG A 33 -13.28 6.62 14.86
C ARG A 33 -14.80 6.72 14.78
N GLU A 34 -15.41 7.56 15.61
CA GLU A 34 -16.83 7.86 15.62
C GLU A 34 -17.21 8.97 14.62
N ARG A 35 -16.22 9.70 14.08
CA ARG A 35 -16.43 10.79 13.12
C ARG A 35 -15.78 10.52 11.76
N TRP A 36 -14.68 9.78 11.73
CA TRP A 36 -13.94 9.45 10.52
C TRP A 36 -14.12 7.99 10.13
N PHE A 37 -14.71 7.78 8.95
CA PHE A 37 -14.73 6.46 8.33
C PHE A 37 -13.33 6.17 7.76
N HIS A 38 -12.64 5.21 8.35
CA HIS A 38 -11.31 4.80 7.89
C HIS A 38 -11.40 3.69 6.85
N TYR A 39 -11.13 4.04 5.60
CA TYR A 39 -10.94 3.11 4.50
C TYR A 39 -9.45 2.80 4.33
N SER A 40 -9.02 1.59 4.67
CA SER A 40 -7.66 1.12 4.45
C SER A 40 -7.58 0.36 3.11
N GLY A 41 -6.82 0.90 2.16
CA GLY A 41 -6.61 0.29 0.85
C GLY A 41 -5.99 -1.10 0.95
N ASP A 42 -4.92 -1.25 1.73
CA ASP A 42 -4.24 -2.54 1.94
C ASP A 42 -5.16 -3.58 2.57
N TYR A 43 -5.99 -3.18 3.54
CA TYR A 43 -7.00 -4.06 4.12
C TYR A 43 -8.02 -4.52 3.06
N ARG A 44 -8.51 -3.61 2.21
CA ARG A 44 -9.45 -3.95 1.13
C ARG A 44 -8.82 -4.89 0.11
N ILE A 45 -7.60 -4.61 -0.33
CA ILE A 45 -6.82 -5.45 -1.25
C ILE A 45 -6.75 -6.87 -0.70
N GLY A 46 -6.28 -7.02 0.54
CA GLY A 46 -6.07 -8.33 1.16
C GLY A 46 -7.35 -9.12 1.39
N THR A 47 -8.40 -8.47 1.90
CA THR A 47 -9.64 -9.18 2.30
C THR A 47 -10.60 -9.44 1.16
N TRP A 48 -10.63 -8.57 0.14
CA TRP A 48 -11.65 -8.65 -0.92
C TRP A 48 -11.10 -9.16 -2.25
N TYR A 49 -9.93 -8.67 -2.67
CA TYR A 49 -9.41 -8.93 -4.01
C TYR A 49 -8.33 -10.01 -4.04
N LEU A 50 -7.49 -10.07 -3.00
CA LEU A 50 -6.44 -11.07 -2.86
C LEU A 50 -6.78 -12.19 -1.87
N GLY A 51 -7.95 -12.16 -1.23
CA GLY A 51 -8.35 -13.16 -0.25
C GLY A 51 -8.26 -14.60 -0.78
N GLU A 52 -8.93 -14.87 -1.90
CA GLU A 52 -8.88 -16.20 -2.55
C GLU A 52 -7.47 -16.55 -3.07
N PRO A 53 -6.76 -15.70 -3.83
CA PRO A 53 -5.36 -15.98 -4.22
C PRO A 53 -4.43 -16.35 -3.05
N ILE A 54 -4.53 -15.63 -1.94
CA ILE A 54 -3.77 -15.90 -0.71
C ILE A 54 -4.14 -17.27 -0.15
N LEU A 55 -5.43 -17.55 0.00
CA LEU A 55 -5.93 -18.82 0.53
C LEU A 55 -5.54 -19.99 -0.37
N ASP A 56 -5.64 -19.86 -1.69
CA ASP A 56 -5.28 -20.90 -2.63
C ASP A 56 -3.78 -21.19 -2.64
N ASN A 57 -2.93 -20.17 -2.46
CA ASN A 57 -1.50 -20.38 -2.27
C ASN A 57 -1.22 -21.20 -0.99
N ILE A 58 -1.88 -20.88 0.12
CA ILE A 58 -1.74 -21.62 1.39
C ILE A 58 -2.26 -23.05 1.24
N LYS A 59 -3.42 -23.23 0.61
CA LYS A 59 -3.99 -24.56 0.33
C LYS A 59 -3.00 -25.37 -0.52
N LYS A 60 -2.43 -24.81 -1.59
CA LYS A 60 -1.43 -25.49 -2.43
C LYS A 60 -0.24 -26.02 -1.61
N GLU A 61 0.27 -25.24 -0.66
CA GLU A 61 1.32 -25.68 0.24
C GLU A 61 0.83 -26.77 1.21
N ALA A 62 -0.34 -26.60 1.82
CA ALA A 62 -0.93 -27.60 2.71
C ALA A 62 -1.19 -28.94 1.99
N MET A 63 -1.55 -28.92 0.69
CA MET A 63 -1.77 -30.11 -0.12
C MET A 63 -0.49 -30.96 -0.33
N LYS A 64 0.70 -30.40 -0.12
CA LYS A 64 1.97 -31.15 -0.16
C LYS A 64 2.15 -32.07 1.06
N VAL A 65 1.43 -31.80 2.16
CA VAL A 65 1.45 -32.61 3.38
C VAL A 65 0.24 -33.56 3.35
N PRO A 66 0.42 -34.90 3.18
CA PRO A 66 -0.69 -35.83 2.98
C PRO A 66 -1.77 -35.79 4.09
N PHE A 67 -1.35 -35.57 5.33
CA PHE A 67 -2.26 -35.41 6.47
C PHE A 67 -3.19 -34.21 6.30
N LEU A 68 -2.64 -33.03 5.99
CA LEU A 68 -3.44 -31.81 5.78
C LEU A 68 -4.29 -31.93 4.50
N ALA A 69 -3.74 -32.52 3.44
CA ALA A 69 -4.45 -32.75 2.19
C ALA A 69 -5.72 -33.60 2.40
N ASN A 70 -5.64 -34.66 3.23
CA ASN A 70 -6.80 -35.49 3.53
C ASN A 70 -7.86 -34.70 4.31
N LEU A 71 -7.46 -33.94 5.34
CA LEU A 71 -8.39 -33.14 6.14
C LEU A 71 -9.07 -32.02 5.33
N LEU A 72 -8.35 -31.40 4.40
CA LEU A 72 -8.90 -30.36 3.51
C LEU A 72 -9.86 -30.97 2.48
N ARG A 73 -9.53 -32.13 1.89
CA ARG A 73 -10.41 -32.79 0.90
C ARG A 73 -11.69 -33.35 1.51
N SER A 74 -11.67 -33.73 2.79
CA SER A 74 -12.85 -34.23 3.50
C SER A 74 -13.64 -33.14 4.21
N ASP A 75 -13.34 -31.86 3.93
CA ASP A 75 -13.93 -30.69 4.61
C ASP A 75 -13.88 -30.78 6.15
N SER A 76 -12.89 -31.50 6.69
CA SER A 76 -12.71 -31.69 8.13
C SER A 76 -11.98 -30.52 8.79
N ILE A 77 -11.26 -29.72 7.99
CA ILE A 77 -10.71 -28.42 8.38
C ILE A 77 -10.93 -27.41 7.26
N TYR A 78 -10.93 -26.13 7.60
CA TYR A 78 -10.88 -25.03 6.64
C TYR A 78 -9.75 -24.06 7.02
N ILE A 79 -9.26 -23.29 6.04
CA ILE A 79 -8.22 -22.29 6.23
C ILE A 79 -8.83 -20.92 5.94
N CYS A 80 -8.58 -19.96 6.83
CA CYS A 80 -8.99 -18.57 6.67
C CYS A 80 -7.80 -17.66 7.00
N HIS A 81 -7.70 -16.51 6.34
CA HIS A 81 -6.68 -15.51 6.65
C HIS A 81 -7.16 -14.59 7.77
N ASN A 82 -6.25 -14.13 8.62
CA ASN A 82 -6.55 -13.14 9.67
C ASN A 82 -5.99 -11.75 9.29
N ILE A 83 -6.38 -11.27 8.10
CA ILE A 83 -5.97 -9.94 7.63
C ILE A 83 -6.76 -8.89 8.42
N THR A 84 -6.02 -7.96 9.01
CA THR A 84 -6.58 -6.78 9.68
C THR A 84 -5.80 -5.56 9.23
N ILE A 85 -6.29 -4.34 9.51
CA ILE A 85 -5.55 -3.10 9.22
C ILE A 85 -4.13 -3.15 9.83
N ASN A 86 -3.96 -3.80 10.98
CA ASN A 86 -2.67 -3.94 11.68
C ASN A 86 -1.92 -5.24 11.34
N ASN A 87 -2.50 -6.14 10.53
CA ASN A 87 -1.89 -7.42 10.15
C ASN A 87 -2.03 -7.65 8.64
N LEU A 88 -1.07 -7.13 7.90
CA LEU A 88 -0.96 -7.27 6.44
C LEU A 88 0.01 -8.38 6.03
N ALA A 89 0.53 -9.16 6.99
CA ALA A 89 1.49 -10.23 6.74
C ALA A 89 1.03 -11.26 5.69
N PRO A 90 -0.26 -11.65 5.59
CA PRO A 90 -0.72 -12.55 4.54
C PRO A 90 -0.55 -11.98 3.12
N ILE A 91 -0.71 -10.67 2.94
CA ILE A 91 -0.52 -10.00 1.65
C ILE A 91 0.97 -10.04 1.28
N ALA A 92 1.84 -9.65 2.22
CA ALA A 92 3.29 -9.68 2.00
C ALA A 92 3.78 -11.12 1.70
N SER A 93 3.33 -12.11 2.48
CA SER A 93 3.68 -13.51 2.24
C SER A 93 3.23 -14.00 0.86
N TYR A 94 2.09 -13.54 0.38
CA TYR A 94 1.64 -13.85 -0.98
C TYR A 94 2.50 -13.18 -2.03
N LEU A 95 2.81 -11.89 -1.94
CA LEU A 95 3.69 -11.21 -2.91
C LEU A 95 5.03 -11.93 -3.07
N GLY A 96 5.65 -12.31 -1.96
CA GLY A 96 6.96 -12.97 -1.95
C GLY A 96 8.10 -12.08 -2.47
N MET A 97 9.24 -12.68 -2.78
CA MET A 97 10.41 -11.97 -3.31
C MET A 97 11.07 -12.83 -4.40
N ILE A 98 11.74 -12.21 -5.36
CA ILE A 98 12.52 -12.94 -6.38
C ILE A 98 13.74 -13.58 -5.71
N GLY A 99 14.04 -14.85 -6.02
CA GLY A 99 15.32 -15.45 -5.67
C GLY A 99 15.31 -16.96 -5.48
N ASP A 100 16.28 -17.45 -4.72
CA ASP A 100 16.47 -18.86 -4.41
C ASP A 100 15.23 -19.48 -3.72
N PRO A 101 14.58 -20.49 -4.32
CA PRO A 101 13.47 -21.21 -3.70
C PRO A 101 13.80 -21.82 -2.34
N ALA A 102 15.06 -22.20 -2.06
CA ALA A 102 15.47 -22.73 -0.77
C ALA A 102 15.41 -21.67 0.35
N SER A 103 15.56 -20.40 -0.03
CA SER A 103 15.42 -19.23 0.86
C SER A 103 14.03 -18.58 0.76
N GLY A 104 13.05 -19.27 0.16
CA GLY A 104 11.68 -18.76 0.01
C GLY A 104 11.47 -17.81 -1.18
N GLY A 105 12.43 -17.75 -2.10
CA GLY A 105 12.35 -16.96 -3.32
C GLY A 105 11.41 -17.55 -4.38
N LEU A 106 10.86 -16.67 -5.21
CA LEU A 106 10.01 -16.99 -6.35
C LEU A 106 10.80 -16.85 -7.65
N SER A 107 10.37 -17.58 -8.68
CA SER A 107 10.78 -17.28 -10.05
C SER A 107 10.30 -15.88 -10.45
N VAL A 108 11.01 -15.26 -11.39
CA VAL A 108 10.63 -13.93 -11.93
C VAL A 108 9.21 -13.95 -12.51
N GLU A 109 8.85 -15.02 -13.20
CA GLU A 109 7.52 -15.18 -13.81
C GLU A 109 6.41 -15.23 -12.75
N GLU A 110 6.58 -16.04 -11.71
CA GLU A 110 5.60 -16.17 -10.63
C GLU A 110 5.51 -14.87 -9.82
N PHE A 111 6.65 -14.24 -9.52
CA PHE A 111 6.68 -12.94 -8.86
C PHE A 111 5.90 -11.90 -9.66
N LYS A 112 6.21 -11.73 -10.95
CA LYS A 112 5.48 -10.81 -11.84
C LYS A 112 3.99 -11.11 -11.94
N ARG A 113 3.60 -12.39 -11.95
CA ARG A 113 2.19 -12.78 -11.93
C ARG A 113 1.47 -12.27 -10.67
N ARG A 114 2.11 -12.41 -9.50
CA ARG A 114 1.56 -11.92 -8.22
C ARG A 114 1.56 -10.39 -8.15
N GLN A 115 2.58 -9.75 -8.70
CA GLN A 115 2.65 -8.29 -8.85
C GLN A 115 1.47 -7.73 -9.65
N ARG A 116 1.15 -8.33 -10.81
CA ARG A 116 -0.02 -7.92 -11.62
C ARG A 116 -1.33 -8.10 -10.87
N GLN A 117 -1.50 -9.21 -10.15
CA GLN A 117 -2.70 -9.43 -9.33
C GLN A 117 -2.85 -8.38 -8.23
N HIS A 118 -1.75 -7.99 -7.57
CA HIS A 118 -1.78 -6.92 -6.58
C HIS A 118 -2.10 -5.57 -7.22
N ARG A 119 -1.53 -5.25 -8.38
CA ARG A 119 -1.88 -4.04 -9.14
C ARG A 119 -3.36 -3.97 -9.43
N ASP A 120 -3.94 -5.03 -9.99
CA ASP A 120 -5.35 -5.07 -10.36
C ASP A 120 -6.26 -4.98 -9.12
N ALA A 121 -5.83 -5.60 -8.01
CA ALA A 121 -6.50 -5.51 -6.72
C ALA A 121 -6.46 -4.09 -6.14
N GLU A 122 -5.32 -3.41 -6.20
CA GLU A 122 -5.16 -2.04 -5.71
C GLU A 122 -5.95 -1.05 -6.57
N ILE A 123 -5.92 -1.16 -7.89
CA ILE A 123 -6.76 -0.38 -8.80
C ILE A 123 -8.24 -0.54 -8.44
N SER A 124 -8.70 -1.78 -8.27
CA SER A 124 -10.10 -2.06 -7.92
C SER A 124 -10.46 -1.51 -6.54
N ALA A 125 -9.56 -1.64 -5.55
CA ALA A 125 -9.75 -1.08 -4.22
C ALA A 125 -9.79 0.46 -4.23
N MET A 126 -9.09 1.13 -5.14
CA MET A 126 -9.20 2.58 -5.27
C MET A 126 -10.49 3.00 -5.95
N TYR A 127 -11.00 2.24 -6.92
CA TYR A 127 -12.33 2.49 -7.49
C TYR A 127 -13.46 2.35 -6.46
N ASP A 128 -13.32 1.44 -5.50
CA ASP A 128 -14.26 1.24 -4.39
C ASP A 128 -14.43 2.49 -3.51
N VAL A 129 -13.45 3.40 -3.46
CA VAL A 129 -13.46 4.59 -2.59
C VAL A 129 -14.74 5.42 -2.75
N ARG A 130 -15.17 5.70 -3.99
CA ARG A 130 -16.41 6.43 -4.28
C ARG A 130 -17.63 5.77 -3.64
N THR A 131 -17.71 4.45 -3.77
CA THR A 131 -18.81 3.66 -3.21
C THR A 131 -18.78 3.68 -1.68
N PHE A 132 -17.59 3.64 -1.08
CA PHE A 132 -17.42 3.68 0.37
C PHE A 132 -17.64 5.06 0.97
N ILE A 133 -17.37 6.14 0.23
CA ILE A 133 -17.77 7.50 0.59
C ILE A 133 -19.29 7.58 0.74
N ASN A 134 -20.04 7.11 -0.27
CA ASN A 134 -21.50 7.10 -0.24
C ASN A 134 -22.03 6.23 0.92
N LYS A 135 -21.45 5.04 1.15
CA LYS A 135 -21.82 4.18 2.29
C LYS A 135 -21.54 4.86 3.64
N ALA A 136 -20.36 5.47 3.79
CA ALA A 136 -19.98 6.16 5.02
C ALA A 136 -21.00 7.25 5.37
N GLN A 137 -21.42 8.04 4.38
CA GLN A 137 -22.38 9.12 4.55
C GLN A 137 -23.82 8.60 4.75
N GLU A 138 -24.34 7.82 3.80
CA GLU A 138 -25.76 7.46 3.73
C GLU A 138 -26.16 6.32 4.67
N THR A 139 -25.28 5.32 4.81
CA THR A 139 -25.58 4.11 5.58
C THR A 139 -25.15 4.26 7.03
N TYR A 140 -23.94 4.79 7.25
CA TYR A 140 -23.32 4.83 8.57
C TYR A 140 -23.40 6.21 9.23
N GLY A 141 -23.73 7.27 8.50
CA GLY A 141 -23.88 8.63 9.04
C GLY A 141 -22.56 9.30 9.44
N TYR A 142 -21.42 8.86 8.90
CA TYR A 142 -20.13 9.46 9.17
C TYR A 142 -20.02 10.84 8.51
N PRO A 143 -19.61 11.89 9.25
CA PRO A 143 -19.39 13.21 8.67
C PRO A 143 -18.13 13.26 7.80
N TYR A 144 -17.13 12.40 8.05
CA TYR A 144 -15.85 12.44 7.35
C TYR A 144 -15.36 11.06 6.92
N PHE A 145 -14.49 11.07 5.91
CA PHE A 145 -13.94 9.88 5.28
C PHE A 145 -12.44 10.05 5.06
N ILE A 146 -11.67 9.00 5.35
CA ILE A 146 -10.23 8.95 5.09
C ILE A 146 -9.87 7.67 4.35
N ASN A 147 -9.28 7.83 3.16
CA ASN A 147 -8.66 6.77 2.40
C ASN A 147 -7.16 6.71 2.74
N ASP A 148 -6.77 5.72 3.53
CA ASP A 148 -5.37 5.33 3.74
C ASP A 148 -4.93 4.44 2.57
N ALA A 149 -4.43 5.08 1.51
CA ALA A 149 -4.06 4.40 0.28
C ALA A 149 -2.73 3.65 0.40
N GLY A 150 -2.57 2.61 -0.42
CA GLY A 150 -1.34 1.84 -0.52
C GLY A 150 -0.15 2.69 -0.96
N GLY A 151 1.05 2.30 -0.52
CA GLY A 151 2.29 2.98 -0.93
C GLY A 151 2.60 2.85 -2.42
N SER A 152 1.88 2.02 -3.17
CA SER A 152 2.08 1.80 -4.60
C SER A 152 1.13 2.60 -5.49
N LEU A 153 0.20 3.37 -4.91
CA LEU A 153 -0.79 4.16 -5.64
C LEU A 153 -0.19 5.04 -6.76
N CYS A 154 1.02 5.57 -6.55
CA CYS A 154 1.67 6.47 -7.52
C CYS A 154 2.17 5.79 -8.81
N GLU A 155 2.26 4.46 -8.85
CA GLU A 155 2.87 3.70 -9.93
C GLU A 155 1.96 2.60 -10.50
N LEU A 156 0.63 2.74 -10.32
CA LEU A 156 -0.36 1.79 -10.83
C LEU A 156 -0.58 1.86 -12.35
N GLU A 157 -0.08 2.90 -13.02
CA GLU A 157 -0.32 3.13 -14.46
C GLU A 157 -1.82 3.16 -14.82
N GLU A 158 -2.66 3.69 -13.93
CA GLU A 158 -4.09 3.87 -14.13
C GLU A 158 -4.51 5.31 -13.79
N PRO A 159 -4.41 6.26 -14.74
CA PRO A 159 -4.70 7.68 -14.48
C PRO A 159 -6.15 7.96 -14.09
N ASP A 160 -7.10 7.11 -14.51
CA ASP A 160 -8.51 7.26 -14.14
C ASP A 160 -8.73 7.09 -12.63
N VAL A 161 -7.93 6.25 -11.96
CA VAL A 161 -7.98 6.10 -10.50
C VAL A 161 -7.63 7.41 -9.81
N ILE A 162 -6.53 8.06 -10.20
CA ILE A 162 -6.10 9.32 -9.58
C ILE A 162 -7.12 10.43 -9.86
N ARG A 163 -7.66 10.49 -11.08
CA ARG A 163 -8.72 11.46 -11.43
C ARG A 163 -9.98 11.25 -10.59
N GLN A 164 -10.43 10.01 -10.41
CA GLN A 164 -11.57 9.71 -9.55
C GLN A 164 -11.30 10.14 -8.09
N LEU A 165 -10.13 9.79 -7.56
CA LEU A 165 -9.77 10.15 -6.19
C LEU A 165 -9.71 11.67 -6.00
N ALA A 166 -9.26 12.42 -7.00
CA ALA A 166 -9.21 13.88 -6.97
C ALA A 166 -10.60 14.53 -7.11
N GLU A 167 -11.52 13.89 -7.84
CA GLU A 167 -12.93 14.31 -7.90
C GLU A 167 -13.66 14.08 -6.57
N ASP A 168 -13.38 12.97 -5.91
CA ASP A 168 -14.13 12.52 -4.73
C ASP A 168 -13.49 12.96 -3.40
N THR A 169 -12.18 13.25 -3.38
CA THR A 169 -11.41 13.50 -2.16
C THR A 169 -10.36 14.59 -2.34
N LEU A 170 -9.96 15.25 -1.24
CA LEU A 170 -8.70 15.99 -1.22
C LEU A 170 -7.52 15.02 -1.12
N ILE A 171 -6.67 14.98 -2.14
CA ILE A 171 -5.43 14.21 -2.10
C ILE A 171 -4.38 14.97 -1.27
N ILE A 172 -3.87 14.33 -0.23
CA ILE A 172 -2.86 14.87 0.67
C ILE A 172 -1.60 14.01 0.52
N TYR A 173 -0.55 14.60 -0.06
CA TYR A 173 0.75 13.97 -0.11
C TYR A 173 1.53 14.27 1.18
N LEU A 174 1.77 13.22 1.98
CA LEU A 174 2.64 13.25 3.15
C LEU A 174 4.09 13.12 2.69
N LYS A 175 4.73 14.26 2.40
CA LYS A 175 6.10 14.32 1.92
C LYS A 175 7.08 14.09 3.08
N PRO A 176 7.91 13.04 3.04
CA PRO A 176 8.95 12.86 4.05
C PRO A 176 10.06 13.91 3.89
N SER A 177 10.64 14.36 5.00
CA SER A 177 11.94 15.04 4.96
C SER A 177 13.04 14.04 4.60
N ASN A 178 14.22 14.56 4.24
CA ASN A 178 15.38 13.70 3.98
C ASN A 178 15.72 12.82 5.20
N GLY A 179 15.64 13.37 6.41
CA GLY A 179 15.91 12.61 7.64
C GLY A 179 14.88 11.50 7.90
N LEU A 180 13.59 11.75 7.65
CA LEU A 180 12.57 10.70 7.75
C LEU A 180 12.73 9.64 6.65
N LEU A 181 13.09 10.06 5.44
CA LEU A 181 13.34 9.15 4.33
C LEU A 181 14.49 8.19 4.63
N ASP A 182 15.60 8.71 5.18
CA ASP A 182 16.74 7.91 5.61
C ASP A 182 16.32 6.88 6.68
N GLN A 183 15.48 7.28 7.65
CA GLN A 183 14.93 6.37 8.66
C GLN A 183 14.02 5.30 8.06
N ILE A 184 13.18 5.64 7.07
CA ILE A 184 12.32 4.69 6.36
C ILE A 184 13.18 3.65 5.63
N ILE A 185 14.25 4.10 4.96
CA ILE A 185 15.20 3.23 4.29
C ILE A 185 15.87 2.32 5.31
N GLU A 186 16.51 2.88 6.34
CA GLU A 186 17.23 2.11 7.37
C GLU A 186 16.35 1.02 7.99
N ARG A 187 15.13 1.36 8.42
CA ARG A 187 14.18 0.39 8.99
C ARG A 187 13.79 -0.70 8.00
N SER A 188 13.59 -0.35 6.73
CA SER A 188 13.22 -1.32 5.70
C SER A 188 14.38 -2.28 5.38
N LEU A 189 15.63 -1.81 5.46
CA LEU A 189 16.81 -2.66 5.24
C LEU A 189 17.05 -3.66 6.40
N GLN A 190 16.64 -3.31 7.62
CA GLN A 190 16.73 -4.18 8.80
C GLN A 190 15.76 -5.36 8.73
N ASP A 191 14.55 -5.14 8.21
CA ASP A 191 13.50 -6.16 8.10
C ASP A 191 12.89 -6.15 6.68
N PRO A 192 13.61 -6.71 5.68
CA PRO A 192 13.15 -6.79 4.29
C PRO A 192 11.78 -7.46 4.16
N LYS A 193 10.83 -6.75 3.53
CA LYS A 193 9.46 -7.23 3.37
C LYS A 193 9.05 -7.27 1.90
N PRO A 194 8.37 -8.35 1.47
CA PRO A 194 7.68 -8.36 0.18
C PRO A 194 6.81 -7.12 0.00
N MET A 195 6.89 -6.48 -1.16
CA MET A 195 6.10 -5.30 -1.49
C MET A 195 5.86 -5.22 -2.99
N TYR A 196 4.96 -4.33 -3.40
CA TYR A 196 4.69 -4.11 -4.80
C TYR A 196 5.83 -3.31 -5.49
N TYR A 197 6.13 -3.70 -6.72
CA TYR A 197 6.95 -2.98 -7.70
C TYR A 197 6.23 -2.96 -9.05
N GLN A 198 6.28 -1.81 -9.73
CA GLN A 198 5.88 -1.68 -11.13
C GLN A 198 6.71 -2.62 -12.03
N GLU A 199 6.06 -3.25 -13.01
CA GLU A 199 6.71 -4.27 -13.85
C GLU A 199 7.86 -3.68 -14.70
N SER A 200 7.66 -2.48 -15.27
CA SER A 200 8.71 -1.77 -16.03
C SER A 200 9.92 -1.39 -15.17
N PHE A 201 9.71 -1.06 -13.89
CA PHE A 201 10.78 -0.83 -12.93
C PHE A 201 11.58 -2.12 -12.71
N LEU A 202 10.91 -3.26 -12.48
CA LEU A 202 11.54 -4.56 -12.29
C LEU A 202 12.40 -4.97 -13.50
N ASP A 203 11.87 -4.77 -14.71
CA ASP A 203 12.57 -5.12 -15.95
C ASP A 203 13.85 -4.32 -16.17
N ARG A 204 13.90 -3.10 -15.63
CA ARG A 204 15.11 -2.26 -15.64
C ARG A 204 16.12 -2.72 -14.60
N VAL A 205 15.69 -2.96 -13.36
CA VAL A 205 16.61 -3.12 -12.21
C VAL A 205 17.12 -4.55 -12.03
N LEU A 206 16.33 -5.57 -12.39
CA LEU A 206 16.74 -6.97 -12.21
C LEU A 206 18.01 -7.32 -13.02
N PRO A 207 18.10 -7.00 -14.33
CA PRO A 207 19.34 -7.26 -15.09
C PRO A 207 20.54 -6.47 -14.56
N GLN A 208 20.31 -5.30 -13.96
CA GLN A 208 21.37 -4.50 -13.35
C GLN A 208 21.91 -5.21 -12.09
N TYR A 209 21.04 -5.67 -11.20
CA TYR A 209 21.45 -6.40 -10.01
C TYR A 209 22.23 -7.67 -10.35
N LEU A 210 21.75 -8.46 -11.31
CA LEU A 210 22.44 -9.68 -11.74
C LEU A 210 23.86 -9.39 -12.23
N ARG A 211 24.05 -8.31 -13.02
CA ARG A 211 25.40 -7.91 -13.46
C ARG A 211 26.27 -7.41 -12.32
N GLU A 212 25.74 -6.59 -11.42
CA GLU A 212 26.51 -6.03 -10.29
C GLU A 212 26.93 -7.09 -9.28
N GLN A 213 26.13 -8.14 -9.11
CA GLN A 213 26.39 -9.25 -8.19
C GLN A 213 27.02 -10.47 -8.89
N GLU A 214 27.37 -10.36 -10.17
CA GLU A 214 27.95 -11.44 -10.98
C GLU A 214 27.13 -12.74 -10.97
N LEU A 215 25.80 -12.60 -10.95
CA LEU A 215 24.85 -13.71 -10.98
C LEU A 215 24.39 -13.99 -12.41
N GLU A 216 24.39 -15.27 -12.80
CA GLU A 216 23.97 -15.69 -14.14
C GLU A 216 22.45 -15.72 -14.28
N VAL A 217 21.76 -16.05 -13.20
CA VAL A 217 20.35 -16.45 -13.22
C VAL A 217 19.59 -16.00 -11.98
N PRO A 218 18.30 -15.60 -12.09
CA PRO A 218 17.53 -15.05 -10.97
C PRO A 218 17.38 -15.94 -9.73
N TRP A 219 17.45 -17.26 -9.85
CA TRP A 219 17.33 -18.16 -8.69
C TRP A 219 18.60 -18.25 -7.83
N GLN A 220 19.69 -17.57 -8.21
CA GLN A 220 20.88 -17.40 -7.36
C GLN A 220 20.74 -16.20 -6.40
N ILE A 221 19.72 -15.38 -6.58
CA ILE A 221 19.49 -14.18 -5.78
C ILE A 221 19.12 -14.57 -4.35
N ASP A 222 19.79 -14.00 -3.35
CA ASP A 222 19.25 -13.93 -1.99
C ASP A 222 18.11 -12.90 -1.95
N PRO A 223 16.88 -13.29 -1.59
CA PRO A 223 15.74 -12.38 -1.61
C PRO A 223 15.92 -11.12 -0.74
N SER A 224 16.57 -11.26 0.41
CA SER A 224 16.76 -10.16 1.36
C SER A 224 17.80 -9.16 0.84
N ASP A 225 18.89 -9.64 0.25
CA ASP A 225 19.93 -8.77 -0.30
C ASP A 225 19.45 -8.06 -1.57
N TYR A 226 18.64 -8.71 -2.39
CA TYR A 226 18.01 -8.06 -3.53
C TYR A 226 17.03 -6.97 -3.09
N PHE A 227 16.22 -7.23 -2.05
CA PHE A 227 15.37 -6.20 -1.47
C PHE A 227 16.20 -5.01 -0.98
N ARG A 228 17.29 -5.26 -0.22
CA ARG A 228 18.14 -4.19 0.31
C ARG A 228 18.76 -3.32 -0.77
N TRP A 229 19.17 -3.94 -1.87
CA TRP A 229 19.73 -3.22 -3.01
C TRP A 229 18.64 -2.44 -3.79
N MET A 230 17.45 -3.01 -3.91
CA MET A 230 16.36 -2.45 -4.71
C MET A 230 15.57 -1.36 -4.00
N PHE A 231 15.40 -1.44 -2.67
CA PHE A 231 14.51 -0.55 -1.92
C PHE A 231 14.90 0.94 -2.03
N PRO A 232 16.17 1.35 -1.85
CA PRO A 232 16.55 2.75 -2.05
C PRO A 232 16.23 3.26 -3.47
N ARG A 233 16.46 2.42 -4.48
CA ARG A 233 16.15 2.74 -5.90
C ARG A 233 14.65 2.85 -6.15
N LEU A 234 13.84 2.06 -5.45
CA LEU A 234 12.39 2.15 -5.50
C LEU A 234 11.91 3.48 -4.89
N VAL A 235 12.50 3.89 -3.77
CA VAL A 235 12.20 5.18 -3.14
C VAL A 235 12.49 6.33 -4.10
N GLU A 236 13.67 6.36 -4.71
CA GLU A 236 14.04 7.35 -5.73
C GLU A 236 13.09 7.37 -6.93
N HIS A 237 12.61 6.20 -7.36
CA HIS A 237 11.63 6.07 -8.44
C HIS A 237 10.26 6.65 -8.07
N ARG A 238 9.80 6.46 -6.84
CA ARG A 238 8.44 6.85 -6.39
C ARG A 238 8.30 8.32 -6.01
N LEU A 239 9.35 8.94 -5.46
CA LEU A 239 9.32 10.35 -5.05
C LEU A 239 8.79 11.31 -6.14
N PRO A 240 9.33 11.32 -7.37
CA PRO A 240 8.82 12.22 -8.42
C PRO A 240 7.37 11.91 -8.82
N LEU A 241 6.93 10.65 -8.71
CA LEU A 241 5.54 10.27 -9.02
C LEU A 241 4.56 10.83 -7.99
N TYR A 242 4.89 10.74 -6.70
CA TYR A 242 4.08 11.39 -5.66
C TYR A 242 4.03 12.91 -5.84
N GLU A 243 5.17 13.52 -6.14
CA GLU A 243 5.24 14.98 -6.36
C GLU A 243 4.44 15.43 -7.58
N SER A 244 4.36 14.62 -8.64
CA SER A 244 3.50 14.91 -9.79
C SER A 244 2.03 14.87 -9.40
N ILE A 245 1.58 13.81 -8.72
CA ILE A 245 0.18 13.68 -8.30
C ILE A 245 -0.22 14.83 -7.38
N ALA A 246 0.62 15.17 -6.40
CA ALA A 246 0.34 16.26 -5.48
C ALA A 246 0.25 17.61 -6.21
N ARG A 247 1.14 17.86 -7.18
CA ARG A 247 1.13 19.10 -7.97
C ARG A 247 -0.12 19.24 -8.82
N ASP A 248 -0.58 18.15 -9.41
CA ASP A 248 -1.67 18.15 -10.39
C ASP A 248 -3.05 18.07 -9.71
N TYR A 249 -3.14 17.42 -8.54
CA TYR A 249 -4.43 17.03 -7.94
C TYR A 249 -4.55 17.24 -6.42
N GLY A 250 -3.51 17.67 -5.71
CA GLY A 250 -3.50 17.62 -4.26
C GLY A 250 -2.76 18.75 -3.55
N VAL A 251 -2.49 18.52 -2.27
CA VAL A 251 -1.67 19.39 -1.41
C VAL A 251 -0.52 18.62 -0.81
N VAL A 252 0.55 19.32 -0.44
CA VAL A 252 1.73 18.74 0.19
C VAL A 252 1.76 19.11 1.65
N VAL A 253 1.88 18.10 2.51
CA VAL A 253 2.03 18.22 3.96
C VAL A 253 3.35 17.54 4.34
N GLN A 254 4.13 18.16 5.25
CA GLN A 254 5.36 17.53 5.72
C GLN A 254 5.02 16.38 6.67
N ALA A 255 5.50 15.18 6.36
CA ALA A 255 5.19 13.99 7.15
C ALA A 255 5.71 14.09 8.59
N ASP A 256 6.76 14.88 8.84
CA ASP A 256 7.29 15.12 10.20
C ASP A 256 6.30 15.85 11.11
N GLN A 257 5.29 16.52 10.55
CA GLN A 257 4.25 17.20 11.32
C GLN A 257 3.20 16.22 11.86
N ILE A 258 3.14 14.99 11.34
CA ILE A 258 2.13 13.99 11.73
C ILE A 258 2.24 13.64 13.21
N ASP A 259 3.46 13.59 13.77
CA ASP A 259 3.67 13.22 15.17
C ASP A 259 3.06 14.25 16.13
N ALA A 260 3.04 15.53 15.74
CA ALA A 260 2.47 16.61 16.53
C ALA A 260 0.94 16.58 16.60
N ILE A 261 0.26 16.02 15.60
CA ILE A 261 -1.21 15.92 15.54
C ILE A 261 -1.73 15.08 16.70
N GLN A 262 -2.59 15.66 17.54
CA GLN A 262 -3.24 15.00 18.68
C GLN A 262 -4.71 14.66 18.40
N GLY A 263 -5.30 15.19 17.33
CA GLY A 263 -6.70 14.91 16.99
C GLY A 263 -7.18 15.60 15.72
N GLU A 264 -8.51 15.63 15.57
CA GLU A 264 -9.19 16.17 14.38
C GLU A 264 -8.88 17.65 14.12
N GLU A 265 -8.89 18.51 15.15
CA GLU A 265 -8.66 19.95 14.96
C GLU A 265 -7.24 20.23 14.42
N ASP A 266 -6.20 19.63 15.00
CA ASP A 266 -4.83 19.77 14.51
C ASP A 266 -4.68 19.31 13.05
N PHE A 267 -5.38 18.24 12.68
CA PHE A 267 -5.40 17.75 11.30
C PHE A 267 -6.11 18.72 10.35
N MET A 268 -7.24 19.29 10.77
CA MET A 268 -7.99 20.27 10.01
C MET A 268 -7.21 21.58 9.84
N ASP A 269 -6.49 22.01 10.88
CA ASP A 269 -5.59 23.16 10.85
C ASP A 269 -4.45 22.92 9.84
N LEU A 270 -3.79 21.76 9.92
CA LEU A 270 -2.71 21.40 9.01
C LEU A 270 -3.12 21.40 7.53
N ILE A 271 -4.31 20.86 7.22
CA ILE A 271 -4.84 20.89 5.86
C ILE A 271 -5.17 22.32 5.44
N SER A 272 -5.81 23.10 6.32
CA SER A 272 -6.19 24.48 6.04
C SER A 272 -4.98 25.33 5.68
N ASP A 273 -3.91 25.23 6.47
CA ASP A 273 -2.65 25.95 6.23
C ASP A 273 -1.99 25.55 4.91
N SER A 274 -2.19 24.30 4.47
CA SER A 274 -1.65 23.78 3.22
C SER A 274 -2.46 24.18 1.98
N LEU A 275 -3.71 24.61 2.15
CA LEU A 275 -4.60 25.05 1.06
C LEU A 275 -4.46 26.54 0.72
N GLY A 276 -3.89 27.34 1.62
CA GLY A 276 -3.79 28.80 1.48
C GLY A 276 -5.05 29.55 1.89
#